data_AF-A0A349AZ93-F1
#
_entry.id   AF-A0A349AZ93-F1
#
_cell.length_a   1.000
_cell.length_b   1.000
_cell.length_c   1.000
_cell.angle_alpha   90.00
_cell.angle_beta   90.00
_cell.angle_gamma   90.00
#
_symmetry.space_group_name_H-M   'P 1'
#
loop_
_entity.id
_entity.type
_entity.pdbx_description
1 polymer ?
#
loop_
_entity_poly.entity_id
_entity_poly.type
_entity_poly.pdbx_seq_one_letter_code
_entity_poly.pdbx_strand_id
1 'polypeptide(L)' 'MTSVMWFRRDLRLNDHAALARAAETGPVLGLFVIDPHLWDKSGAVRRVCLLRSLDALNEA' A
#
# COMPACT_ATOMS: atom_id res chain seq x y z
N MET A 1 16.66 -10.04 -7.16
CA MET A 1 16.14 -10.44 -5.82
C MET A 1 14.71 -9.90 -5.74
N THR A 2 13.76 -10.65 -5.21
CA THR A 2 12.38 -10.13 -5.06
C THR A 2 12.29 -9.30 -3.79
N SER A 3 11.83 -8.06 -3.92
CA SER A 3 11.66 -7.13 -2.80
C SER A 3 10.18 -7.05 -2.39
N VAL A 4 9.91 -6.81 -1.11
CA VAL A 4 8.55 -6.54 -0.62
C VAL A 4 8.38 -5.06 -0.40
N MET A 5 7.38 -4.46 -1.03
CA MET A 5 7.00 -3.06 -0.87
C MET A 5 5.81 -2.95 0.08
N TRP A 6 6.07 -2.51 1.31
CA TRP A 6 5.04 -2.33 2.32
C TRP A 6 4.43 -0.92 2.26
N PHE A 7 3.26 -0.83 1.64
CA PHE A 7 2.45 0.39 1.61
C PHE A 7 1.75 0.60 2.96
N ARG A 8 1.76 1.84 3.48
CA ARG A 8 1.13 2.18 4.77
C ARG A 8 0.15 3.34 4.67
N ARG A 9 0.66 4.55 4.42
CA ARG A 9 -0.19 5.75 4.21
C ARG A 9 0.06 6.41 2.86
N ASP A 10 1.08 5.93 2.18
CA ASP A 10 1.65 6.29 0.90
C ASP A 10 1.13 5.35 -0.19
N LEU A 11 -0.19 5.27 -0.33
CA LEU A 11 -0.86 4.45 -1.36
C LEU A 11 -0.71 5.09 -2.75
N ARG A 12 0.52 5.10 -3.28
CA ARG A 12 0.88 5.71 -4.57
C ARG A 12 2.00 4.93 -5.24
N LEU A 13 2.00 4.89 -6.57
CA LEU A 13 3.09 4.32 -7.36
C LEU A 13 4.09 5.40 -7.81
N ASN A 14 3.58 6.58 -8.16
CA ASN A 14 4.40 7.70 -8.64
C ASN A 14 5.13 8.39 -7.48
N ASP A 15 6.34 8.87 -7.77
CA ASP A 15 7.19 9.58 -6.80
C ASP A 15 7.39 8.79 -5.49
N HIS A 16 7.62 7.48 -5.61
CA HIS A 16 7.81 6.60 -4.46
C HIS A 16 9.25 6.06 -4.42
N ALA A 17 10.13 6.76 -3.71
CA ALA A 17 11.57 6.46 -3.68
C ALA A 17 11.90 4.99 -3.30
N ALA A 18 11.23 4.44 -2.28
CA ALA A 18 11.43 3.04 -1.88
C ALA A 18 11.01 2.05 -2.97
N LEU A 19 9.87 2.27 -3.64
CA LEU A 19 9.41 1.46 -4.76
C LEU A 19 10.35 1.57 -5.95
N ALA A 20 10.79 2.77 -6.31
CA ALA A 20 11.73 2.99 -7.40
C ALA A 20 13.04 2.23 -7.18
N ARG A 21 13.61 2.34 -5.96
CA ARG A 21 14.82 1.59 -5.57
C ARG A 21 14.60 0.08 -5.59
N ALA A 22 13.45 -0.40 -5.12
CA ALA A 22 13.14 -1.83 -5.13
C ALA A 22 13.05 -2.35 -6.58
N ALA A 23 12.40 -1.61 -7.47
CA ALA A 23 12.23 -1.96 -8.88
C ALA A 23 13.58 -2.01 -9.65
N GLU A 24 14.58 -1.23 -9.24
CA GLU A 24 15.96 -1.32 -9.78
C GLU A 24 16.62 -2.68 -9.48
N THR A 25 16.18 -3.41 -8.44
CA THR A 25 16.81 -4.68 -7.99
C THR A 25 16.11 -5.96 -8.45
N GLY A 26 14.91 -5.84 -9.03
CA GLY A 26 14.10 -6.95 -9.51
C GLY A 26 12.60 -6.80 -9.21
N PRO A 27 11.84 -7.91 -9.28
CA PRO A 27 10.40 -7.90 -9.02
C PRO A 27 10.05 -7.37 -7.63
N VAL A 28 8.94 -6.66 -7.53
CA VAL A 28 8.44 -6.07 -6.29
C VAL A 28 7.05 -6.61 -5.98
N LEU A 29 6.88 -7.16 -4.79
CA LEU A 29 5.58 -7.57 -4.26
C LEU A 29 4.99 -6.44 -3.41
N GLY A 30 3.88 -5.86 -3.83
CA GLY A 30 3.12 -4.90 -3.02
C GLY A 30 2.41 -5.60 -1.85
N LEU A 31 2.52 -5.01 -0.66
CA LEU A 31 1.88 -5.49 0.57
C LEU A 31 1.25 -4.33 1.32
N PHE A 32 0.02 -4.51 1.77
CA PHE A 32 -0.61 -3.67 2.78
C PHE A 32 -1.08 -4.54 3.94
N VAL A 33 -0.84 -4.10 5.18
CA VAL A 33 -1.23 -4.84 6.38
C VAL A 33 -2.37 -4.10 7.06
N ILE A 34 -3.51 -4.76 7.21
CA ILE A 34 -4.62 -4.27 8.03
C ILE A 34 -4.32 -4.60 9.49
N ASP A 35 -3.97 -3.57 10.27
CA ASP A 35 -3.79 -3.68 11.71
C ASP A 35 -5.17 -3.59 12.41
N PRO A 36 -5.60 -4.62 13.15
CA PRO A 36 -6.89 -4.61 13.86
C PRO A 36 -7.05 -3.42 14.81
N HIS A 37 -5.99 -2.99 15.49
CA HIS A 37 -6.03 -1.87 16.43
C HIS A 37 -6.34 -0.54 15.73
N LEU A 38 -5.87 -0.37 14.49
CA LEU A 38 -6.15 0.81 13.68
C LEU A 38 -7.49 0.69 12.94
N TRP A 39 -7.82 -0.52 12.50
CA TRP A 39 -9.05 -0.83 11.78
C TRP A 39 -10.29 -0.64 12.66
N ASP A 40 -10.28 -1.21 13.87
CA ASP A 40 -11.42 -1.19 14.78
C ASP A 40 -11.68 0.22 15.33
N LYS A 41 -10.63 1.05 15.43
CA LYS A 41 -10.74 2.47 15.82
C LYS A 41 -11.18 3.38 14.66
N SER A 42 -11.24 2.87 13.42
CA SER A 42 -11.57 3.69 12.25
C SER A 42 -13.07 3.70 11.96
N GLY A 43 -13.65 4.91 11.91
CA GLY A 43 -15.03 5.10 11.49
C GLY A 43 -15.31 4.56 10.08
N ALA A 44 -16.60 4.30 9.78
CA ALA A 44 -17.02 3.66 8.53
C ALA A 44 -16.50 4.39 7.27
N VAL A 45 -16.57 5.73 7.24
CA VAL A 45 -16.07 6.54 6.11
C VAL A 45 -14.59 6.31 5.86
N ARG A 46 -13.78 6.28 6.92
CA ARG A 46 -12.33 6.07 6.82
C ARG A 46 -12.00 4.68 6.29
N ARG A 47 -12.72 3.65 6.74
CA ARG A 47 -12.54 2.27 6.25
C ARG A 47 -12.89 2.15 4.78
N VAL A 48 -14.00 2.74 4.34
CA VAL A 48 -14.41 2.74 2.94
C VAL A 48 -13.42 3.49 2.06
N CYS A 49 -12.95 4.67 2.48
CA CYS A 49 -11.91 5.39 1.74
C CYS A 49 -10.63 4.56 1.61
N LEU A 50 -10.16 3.92 2.69
CA LEU A 50 -8.97 3.07 2.65
C LEU A 50 -9.14 1.92 1.65
N LEU A 51 -10.24 1.16 1.74
CA LEU A 51 -10.47 0.04 0.84
C LEU A 51 -10.53 0.48 -0.63
N ARG A 52 -11.25 1.59 -0.93
CA ARG A 52 -11.28 2.14 -2.30
C ARG A 52 -9.91 2.56 -2.80
N SER A 53 -9.08 3.15 -1.95
CA SER A 53 -7.71 3.51 -2.32
C SER A 53 -6.82 2.28 -2.54
N LEU A 54 -7.04 1.19 -1.79
CA LEU A 54 -6.33 -0.08 -2.00
C LEU A 54 -6.77 -0.77 -3.29
N ASP A 55 -8.07 -0.77 -3.60
CA ASP A 55 -8.59 -1.29 -4.87
C ASP A 55 -8.00 -0.51 -6.05
N ALA A 56 -8.03 0.83 -5.99
CA ALA A 56 -7.45 1.69 -7.02
C ALA A 56 -5.93 1.50 -7.18
N LEU A 57 -5.21 1.21 -6.08
CA LEU A 57 -3.78 0.91 -6.14
C LEU A 57 -3.51 -0.46 -6.78
N ASN A 58 -4.40 -1.43 -6.60
CA ASN A 58 -4.27 -2.77 -7.14
C ASN A 58 -4.60 -2.86 -8.64
N GLU A 59 -5.43 -1.93 -9.15
CA GLU A 59 -5.76 -1.83 -10.57
C GLU A 59 -4.75 -1.01 -11.39
N ALA A 60 -3.88 -0.24 -10.73
CA ALA A 60 -2.88 0.64 -11.36
C ALA A 60 -1.61 -0.12 -11.79
#